data_AF-K1RZW3-F1
#
_entry.id   AF-K1RZW3-F1
#
_cell.length_a   1.000
_cell.length_b   1.000
_cell.length_c   1.000
_cell.angle_alpha   90.00
_cell.angle_beta   90.00
_cell.angle_gamma   90.00
#
_symmetry.space_group_name_H-M   'P 1'
#
loop_
_entity.id
_entity.type
_entity.pdbx_description
1 polymer ?
#
loop_
_entity_poly.entity_id
_entity_poly.type
_entity_poly.pdbx_seq_one_letter_code
_entity_poly.pdbx_strand_id
1 'polypeptide(L)'
;MSQNYSVSSSGGTAKLNYRGSIVYTNDIGLVKKTSNEKLRGRLNVGQSLIQDRLKLDYNFAYTSGKGNYADKFIMRQAVLRNPTEPIYATDGGDSQYGPYFFSPGIDYHNPVAMIEQRDDEGIHKEFSGSINASFRILDGLKIGAMAALVESTDRYGHYYGRYYPVNIGNNGTAETYNDHYKNKMLEATIDYSGTFGDHKLQVIGG
;
A
#
# COMPACT_ATOMS: atom_id res chain seq x y z
N MET A 1 -16.92 -5.55 10.84
CA MET A 1 -16.96 -6.51 9.72
C MET A 1 -16.13 -5.92 8.60
N SER A 2 -15.13 -6.64 8.10
CA SER A 2 -14.38 -6.21 6.93
C SER A 2 -15.22 -6.38 5.66
N GLN A 3 -15.08 -5.46 4.70
CA GLN A 3 -15.80 -5.47 3.42
C GLN A 3 -14.82 -5.58 2.26
N ASN A 4 -15.17 -6.38 1.26
CA ASN A 4 -14.37 -6.55 0.05
C ASN A 4 -15.32 -6.60 -1.15
N TYR A 5 -15.09 -5.72 -2.12
CA TYR A 5 -15.82 -5.68 -3.38
C TYR A 5 -14.81 -5.74 -4.52
N SER A 6 -14.98 -6.70 -5.41
CA SER A 6 -14.14 -6.85 -6.59
C SER A 6 -15.01 -6.95 -7.83
N VAL A 7 -14.72 -6.10 -8.81
CA VAL A 7 -15.34 -6.16 -10.14
C VAL A 7 -14.23 -6.24 -11.17
N SER A 8 -14.36 -7.17 -12.11
CA SER A 8 -13.44 -7.28 -13.22
C SER A 8 -14.18 -7.54 -14.51
N SER A 9 -13.67 -6.97 -15.60
CA SER A 9 -14.14 -7.22 -16.94
C SER A 9 -12.94 -7.55 -17.82
N SER A 10 -13.11 -8.54 -18.70
CA SER A 10 -12.12 -8.92 -19.69
C SER A 10 -12.81 -9.30 -20.98
N GLY A 11 -12.13 -9.06 -22.08
CA GLY A 11 -12.63 -9.41 -23.40
C GLY A 11 -11.54 -9.26 -24.44
N GLY A 12 -11.85 -9.68 -25.65
CA GLY A 12 -10.90 -9.55 -26.75
C GLY A 12 -11.33 -10.24 -28.04
N THR A 13 -10.51 -10.01 -29.04
CA THR A 13 -10.49 -10.68 -30.34
C THR A 13 -9.10 -11.29 -30.54
N ALA A 14 -8.85 -11.91 -31.70
CA ALA A 14 -7.52 -12.41 -32.06
C ALA A 14 -6.41 -11.33 -32.02
N LYS A 15 -6.76 -10.05 -32.21
CA LYS A 15 -5.79 -8.94 -32.33
C LYS A 15 -5.75 -8.00 -31.13
N LEU A 16 -6.70 -8.08 -30.21
CA LEU A 16 -6.80 -7.20 -29.05
C LEU A 16 -7.38 -7.97 -27.89
N ASN A 17 -6.69 -7.98 -26.76
CA ASN A 17 -7.22 -8.47 -25.50
C ASN A 17 -7.10 -7.37 -24.44
N TYR A 18 -8.04 -7.36 -23.50
CA TYR A 18 -7.98 -6.45 -22.38
C TYR A 18 -8.53 -7.11 -21.11
N ARG A 19 -8.04 -6.66 -19.97
CA ARG A 19 -8.55 -6.99 -18.64
C ARG A 19 -8.45 -5.79 -17.72
N GLY A 20 -9.60 -5.31 -17.27
CA GLY A 20 -9.75 -4.28 -16.26
C GLY A 20 -10.28 -4.88 -14.95
N SER A 21 -9.81 -4.39 -13.81
CA SER A 21 -10.36 -4.75 -12.50
C SER A 21 -10.28 -3.59 -11.52
N ILE A 22 -11.31 -3.47 -10.69
CA ILE A 22 -11.36 -2.57 -9.54
C ILE A 22 -11.65 -3.41 -8.31
N VAL A 23 -10.87 -3.18 -7.26
CA VAL A 23 -11.03 -3.85 -5.96
C VAL A 23 -11.06 -2.79 -4.87
N TYR A 24 -12.11 -2.83 -4.05
CA TYR A 24 -12.24 -2.05 -2.84
C TYR A 24 -12.18 -2.98 -1.63
N THR A 25 -11.36 -2.64 -0.64
CA THR A 25 -11.28 -3.35 0.63
C THR A 25 -11.36 -2.36 1.77
N ASN A 26 -12.16 -2.65 2.79
CA ASN A 26 -12.20 -1.91 4.03
C ASN A 26 -12.11 -2.91 5.20
N ASP A 27 -10.91 -3.00 5.77
CA ASP A 27 -10.60 -3.89 6.88
C ASP A 27 -10.73 -3.14 8.20
N ILE A 28 -11.59 -3.63 9.10
CA ILE A 28 -11.66 -3.11 10.48
C ILE A 28 -10.74 -3.97 11.33
N GLY A 29 -9.74 -3.34 11.97
CA GLY A 29 -8.77 -4.06 12.77
C GLY A 29 -9.30 -4.47 14.13
N LEU A 30 -8.56 -5.36 14.80
CA LEU A 30 -8.93 -5.91 16.10
C LEU A 30 -8.87 -4.86 17.21
N VAL A 31 -7.87 -3.97 17.16
CA VAL A 31 -7.72 -2.87 18.12
C VAL A 31 -8.68 -1.75 17.75
N LYS A 32 -9.37 -1.16 18.72
CA LYS A 32 -10.26 -0.02 18.48
C LYS A 32 -9.50 1.10 17.75
N LYS A 33 -10.22 1.83 16.88
CA LYS A 33 -9.68 2.86 15.98
C LYS A 33 -8.67 2.37 14.91
N THR A 34 -8.45 1.06 14.75
CA THR A 34 -7.64 0.56 13.64
C THR A 34 -8.49 0.18 12.44
N SER A 35 -8.10 0.65 11.26
CA SER A 35 -8.76 0.31 10.01
C SER A 35 -7.80 0.45 8.84
N ASN A 36 -8.08 -0.24 7.74
CA ASN A 36 -7.31 -0.13 6.52
C ASN A 36 -8.24 -0.20 5.30
N GLU A 37 -8.39 0.93 4.62
CA GLU A 37 -9.19 1.08 3.41
C GLU A 37 -8.26 1.15 2.21
N LYS A 38 -8.54 0.38 1.15
CA LYS A 38 -7.77 0.39 -0.10
C LYS A 38 -8.69 0.30 -1.31
N LEU A 39 -8.43 1.16 -2.30
CA LEU A 39 -8.97 1.10 -3.64
C LEU A 39 -7.84 0.76 -4.61
N ARG A 40 -8.01 -0.31 -5.39
CA ARG A 40 -7.04 -0.77 -6.38
C ARG A 40 -7.68 -0.86 -7.74
N GLY A 41 -7.06 -0.24 -8.74
CA GLY A 41 -7.42 -0.38 -10.15
C GLY A 41 -6.29 -1.06 -10.91
N ARG A 42 -6.62 -1.95 -11.85
CA ARG A 42 -5.66 -2.53 -12.79
C ARG A 42 -6.24 -2.60 -14.18
N LEU A 43 -5.43 -2.25 -15.18
CA LEU A 43 -5.75 -2.37 -16.59
C LEU A 43 -4.58 -3.03 -17.31
N ASN A 44 -4.87 -4.07 -18.08
CA ASN A 44 -3.90 -4.77 -18.91
C ASN A 44 -4.49 -4.83 -20.31
N VAL A 45 -3.73 -4.45 -21.33
CA VAL A 45 -4.17 -4.44 -22.74
C VAL A 45 -3.05 -5.00 -23.59
N GLY A 46 -3.34 -6.05 -24.36
CA GLY A 46 -2.43 -6.62 -25.35
C GLY A 46 -2.99 -6.42 -26.74
N GLN A 47 -2.19 -5.87 -27.65
CA GLN A 47 -2.59 -5.61 -29.03
C GLN A 47 -1.58 -6.20 -30.02
N SER A 48 -2.08 -6.94 -31.02
CA SER A 48 -1.29 -7.42 -32.16
C SER A 48 -1.65 -6.63 -33.42
N LEU A 49 -0.62 -6.11 -34.07
CA LEU A 49 -0.63 -5.21 -35.21
C LEU A 49 0.29 -5.75 -36.30
N ILE A 50 0.13 -5.25 -37.52
CA ILE A 50 1.00 -5.57 -38.67
C ILE A 50 1.13 -7.10 -38.87
N GLN A 51 0.00 -7.78 -39.13
CA GLN A 51 -0.01 -9.25 -39.33
C GLN A 51 0.71 -10.02 -38.19
N ASP A 52 0.42 -9.63 -36.94
CA ASP A 52 0.99 -10.24 -35.73
C ASP A 52 2.51 -10.13 -35.62
N ARG A 53 3.11 -9.13 -36.29
CA ARG A 53 4.53 -8.82 -36.19
C ARG A 53 4.81 -7.79 -35.11
N LEU A 54 3.92 -6.83 -34.90
CA LEU A 54 4.03 -5.85 -33.83
C LEU A 54 3.08 -6.23 -32.69
N LYS A 55 3.62 -6.44 -31.50
CA LYS A 55 2.84 -6.62 -30.28
C LYS A 55 3.11 -5.47 -29.33
N LEU A 56 2.04 -4.91 -28.77
CA LEU A 56 2.05 -3.86 -27.77
C LEU A 56 1.34 -4.36 -26.52
N ASP A 57 2.00 -4.30 -25.37
CA ASP A 57 1.46 -4.69 -24.09
C ASP A 57 1.50 -3.50 -23.12
N TYR A 58 0.32 -3.09 -22.67
CA TYR A 58 0.12 -2.01 -21.72
C TYR A 58 -0.30 -2.61 -20.38
N ASN A 59 0.40 -2.25 -19.30
CA ASN A 59 0.05 -2.65 -17.95
C ASN A 59 0.01 -1.42 -17.06
N PHE A 60 -1.14 -1.15 -16.45
CA PHE A 60 -1.33 -0.06 -15.51
C PHE A 60 -1.96 -0.58 -14.23
N ALA A 61 -1.47 -0.11 -13.09
CA ALA A 61 -2.05 -0.33 -11.79
C ALA A 61 -2.01 0.95 -10.98
N TYR A 62 -3.06 1.16 -10.20
CA TYR A 62 -3.18 2.27 -9.27
C TYR A 62 -3.73 1.76 -7.95
N THR A 63 -3.11 2.17 -6.85
CA THR A 63 -3.56 1.88 -5.50
C THR A 63 -3.67 3.18 -4.74
N SER A 64 -4.79 3.37 -4.03
CA SER A 64 -4.94 4.42 -3.03
C SER A 64 -5.43 3.76 -1.75
N GLY A 65 -4.79 4.06 -0.63
CA GLY A 65 -5.17 3.50 0.66
C GLY A 65 -5.07 4.51 1.78
N LYS A 66 -5.92 4.30 2.79
CA LYS A 66 -5.94 5.03 4.04
C LYS A 66 -5.94 4.03 5.20
N GLY A 67 -4.94 4.10 6.06
CA GLY A 67 -4.82 3.31 7.28
C GLY A 67 -4.97 4.18 8.51
N ASN A 68 -5.71 3.71 9.50
CA ASN A 68 -5.67 4.23 10.86
C ASN A 68 -4.95 3.20 11.73
N TYR A 69 -3.95 3.65 12.48
CA TYR A 69 -3.08 2.77 13.26
C TYR A 69 -3.29 2.99 14.75
N ALA A 70 -2.94 1.95 15.53
CA ALA A 70 -2.86 2.04 16.98
C ALA A 70 -1.41 1.80 17.38
N ASP A 71 -1.04 2.33 18.53
CA ASP A 71 0.24 2.04 19.16
C ASP A 71 0.43 0.52 19.35
N LYS A 72 1.58 0.01 18.90
CA LYS A 72 1.95 -1.40 18.99
C LYS A 72 2.02 -1.91 20.44
N PHE A 73 2.26 -1.01 21.41
CA PHE A 73 2.34 -1.35 22.82
C PHE A 73 0.99 -1.43 23.52
N ILE A 74 -0.11 -0.94 22.93
CA ILE A 74 -1.45 -0.96 23.57
C ILE A 74 -1.82 -2.35 24.07
N MET A 75 -1.57 -3.40 23.28
CA MET A 75 -1.89 -4.77 23.68
C MET A 75 -1.06 -5.25 24.86
N ARG A 76 0.23 -4.89 24.92
CA ARG A 76 1.09 -5.18 26.08
C ARG A 76 0.57 -4.47 27.32
N GLN A 77 0.23 -3.19 27.19
CA GLN A 77 -0.31 -2.38 28.29
C GLN A 77 -1.65 -2.94 28.80
N ALA A 78 -2.51 -3.44 27.90
CA ALA A 78 -3.77 -4.07 28.26
C ALA A 78 -3.61 -5.39 29.02
N VAL A 79 -2.58 -6.18 28.72
CA VAL A 79 -2.33 -7.47 29.40
C VAL A 79 -1.62 -7.29 30.74
N LEU A 80 -0.69 -6.33 30.86
CA LEU A 80 0.07 -6.10 32.09
C LEU A 80 -0.73 -5.38 33.18
N ARG A 81 -1.77 -4.65 32.78
CA ARG A 81 -2.56 -3.84 33.70
C ARG A 81 -3.38 -4.70 34.66
N ASN A 82 -3.41 -4.30 35.93
CA ASN A 82 -4.26 -4.96 36.93
C ASN A 82 -5.74 -4.85 36.52
N PRO A 83 -6.47 -5.97 36.36
CA PRO A 83 -7.86 -5.96 35.91
C PRO A 83 -8.84 -5.32 36.91
N THR A 84 -8.44 -5.09 38.17
CA THR A 84 -9.29 -4.42 39.17
C THR A 84 -9.13 -2.90 39.16
N GLU A 85 -8.16 -2.35 38.42
CA GLU A 85 -8.02 -0.91 38.31
C GLU A 85 -9.14 -0.32 37.45
N PRO A 86 -9.71 0.84 37.85
CA PRO A 86 -10.71 1.50 37.03
C PRO A 86 -10.08 2.09 35.76
N ILE A 87 -10.90 2.27 34.72
CA ILE A 87 -10.46 2.89 33.46
C ILE A 87 -10.35 4.41 33.62
N TYR A 88 -11.31 5.02 34.32
CA TYR A 88 -11.39 6.45 34.55
C TYR A 88 -11.21 6.77 36.05
N ALA A 89 -10.65 7.93 36.35
CA ALA A 89 -10.54 8.42 37.72
C ALA A 89 -11.91 8.87 38.26
N THR A 90 -12.17 8.66 39.55
CA THR A 90 -13.46 8.99 40.18
C THR A 90 -13.59 10.47 40.56
N ASP A 91 -12.47 11.17 40.78
CA ASP A 91 -12.45 12.48 41.46
C ASP A 91 -11.97 13.62 40.54
N GLY A 92 -12.44 13.64 39.29
CA GLY A 92 -12.12 14.69 38.32
C GLY A 92 -10.79 14.52 37.57
N GLY A 93 -10.04 13.46 37.88
CA GLY A 93 -8.81 13.10 37.18
C GLY A 93 -7.56 13.82 37.67
N ASP A 94 -6.44 13.53 37.03
CA ASP A 94 -5.16 14.16 37.33
C ASP A 94 -4.83 15.25 36.29
N SER A 95 -4.09 16.29 36.68
CA SER A 95 -3.72 17.38 35.76
C SER A 95 -2.89 16.95 34.54
N GLN A 96 -2.16 15.84 34.67
CA GLN A 96 -1.28 15.23 33.67
C GLN A 96 -1.98 14.10 32.91
N TYR A 97 -2.78 13.27 33.61
CA TYR A 97 -3.44 12.09 33.02
C TYR A 97 -4.91 12.33 32.65
N GLY A 98 -5.43 13.52 32.95
CA GLY A 98 -6.81 13.89 32.68
C GLY A 98 -7.79 12.93 33.36
N PRO A 99 -8.90 12.54 32.69
CA PRO A 99 -9.90 11.68 33.28
C PRO A 99 -9.46 10.22 33.41
N TYR A 100 -8.28 9.85 32.90
CA TYR A 100 -7.82 8.46 32.88
C TYR A 100 -7.18 8.08 34.20
N PHE A 101 -7.51 6.90 34.71
CA PHE A 101 -6.87 6.39 35.93
C PHE A 101 -5.38 6.12 35.68
N PHE A 102 -4.57 6.47 36.68
CA PHE A 102 -3.13 6.28 36.72
C PHE A 102 -2.72 5.75 38.10
N SER A 103 -1.76 4.82 38.13
CA SER A 103 -1.20 4.23 39.35
C SER A 103 0.27 4.64 39.48
N PRO A 104 0.63 5.52 40.44
CA PRO A 104 2.01 5.96 40.62
C PRO A 104 2.98 4.81 40.93
N GLY A 105 4.16 4.84 40.32
CA GLY A 105 5.24 3.89 40.61
C GLY A 105 5.14 2.55 39.87
N ILE A 106 4.22 2.42 38.89
CA ILE A 106 4.09 1.23 38.04
C ILE A 106 4.37 1.60 36.58
N ASP A 107 5.16 0.78 35.89
CA ASP A 107 5.56 0.98 34.48
C ASP A 107 4.56 0.34 33.50
N TYR A 108 3.28 0.70 33.63
CA TYR A 108 2.28 0.49 32.59
C TYR A 108 1.33 1.68 32.48
N HIS A 109 0.76 1.86 31.29
CA HIS A 109 -0.12 2.97 30.95
C HIS A 109 -1.57 2.51 30.78
N ASN A 110 -2.50 3.46 30.88
CA ASN A 110 -3.89 3.21 30.59
C ASN A 110 -4.11 2.99 29.07
N PRO A 111 -4.43 1.77 28.61
CA PRO A 111 -4.57 1.50 27.18
C PRO A 111 -5.76 2.23 26.54
N VAL A 112 -6.76 2.63 27.33
CA VAL A 112 -7.89 3.46 26.84
C VAL A 112 -7.41 4.88 26.57
N ALA A 113 -6.60 5.46 27.47
CA ALA A 113 -5.97 6.75 27.24
C ALA A 113 -5.10 6.72 25.97
N MET A 114 -4.33 5.64 25.77
CA MET A 114 -3.49 5.49 24.58
C MET A 114 -4.29 5.41 23.28
N ILE A 115 -5.50 4.81 23.28
CA ILE A 115 -6.37 4.75 22.10
C ILE A 115 -7.10 6.07 21.88
N GLU A 116 -7.58 6.71 22.94
CA GLU A 116 -8.41 7.91 22.83
C GLU A 116 -7.58 9.17 22.56
N GLN A 117 -6.37 9.26 23.13
CA GLN A 117 -5.47 10.42 23.02
C GLN A 117 -4.43 10.28 21.90
N ARG A 118 -4.58 9.30 21.00
CA ARG A 118 -3.70 9.13 19.84
C ARG A 118 -4.54 8.93 18.60
N ASP A 119 -4.22 9.67 17.55
CA ASP A 119 -4.75 9.45 16.21
C ASP A 119 -3.56 9.32 15.25
N ASP A 120 -3.41 8.14 14.65
CA ASP A 120 -2.38 7.85 13.65
C ASP A 120 -3.05 7.53 12.32
N GLU A 121 -2.72 8.30 11.29
CA GLU A 121 -3.26 8.13 9.93
C GLU A 121 -2.11 7.98 8.93
N GLY A 122 -2.23 7.02 8.02
CA GLY A 122 -1.37 6.90 6.84
C GLY A 122 -2.20 6.93 5.56
N ILE A 123 -1.76 7.72 4.59
CA ILE A 123 -2.29 7.73 3.24
C ILE A 123 -1.19 7.27 2.31
N HIS A 124 -1.45 6.21 1.55
CA HIS A 124 -0.53 5.66 0.56
C HIS A 124 -1.18 5.73 -0.82
N LYS A 125 -0.46 6.26 -1.80
CA LYS A 125 -0.88 6.28 -3.21
C LYS A 125 0.25 5.77 -4.07
N GLU A 126 -0.03 4.76 -4.89
CA GLU A 126 0.95 4.19 -5.80
C GLU A 126 0.36 4.06 -7.20
N PHE A 127 1.11 4.51 -8.19
CA PHE A 127 0.87 4.25 -9.59
C PHE A 127 2.03 3.44 -10.16
N SER A 128 1.71 2.38 -10.91
CA SER A 128 2.68 1.65 -11.72
C SER A 128 2.16 1.49 -13.14
N GLY A 129 3.02 1.76 -14.12
CA GLY A 129 2.68 1.70 -15.53
C GLY A 129 3.85 1.18 -16.35
N SER A 130 3.58 0.31 -17.32
CA SER A 130 4.57 -0.15 -18.29
C SER A 130 3.96 -0.29 -19.67
N ILE A 131 4.73 0.06 -20.68
CA ILE A 131 4.42 -0.18 -22.09
C ILE A 131 5.56 -1.01 -22.67
N ASN A 132 5.22 -2.15 -23.25
CA ASN A 132 6.16 -3.01 -23.94
C ASN A 132 5.79 -3.05 -25.42
N ALA A 133 6.75 -2.79 -26.28
CA ALA A 133 6.62 -2.91 -27.72
C ALA A 133 7.58 -3.98 -28.23
N SER A 134 7.09 -4.80 -29.15
CA SER A 134 7.81 -5.99 -29.58
C SER A 134 7.56 -6.20 -31.06
N PHE A 135 8.59 -6.09 -31.89
CA PHE A 135 8.47 -6.15 -33.35
C PHE A 135 9.31 -7.28 -33.93
N ARG A 136 8.65 -8.20 -34.64
CA ARG A 136 9.28 -9.28 -35.40
C ARG A 136 9.69 -8.78 -36.78
N ILE A 137 11.00 -8.61 -36.97
CA ILE A 137 11.59 -8.11 -38.22
C ILE A 137 11.60 -9.22 -39.29
N LEU A 138 11.98 -10.42 -38.88
CA LEU A 138 11.98 -11.63 -39.70
C LEU A 138 11.80 -12.83 -38.77
N ASP A 139 11.55 -14.02 -39.32
CA ASP A 139 11.35 -15.19 -38.48
C ASP A 139 12.61 -15.50 -37.68
N GLY A 140 12.44 -15.61 -36.37
CA GLY A 140 13.54 -15.76 -35.42
C GLY A 140 14.20 -14.46 -34.97
N LEU A 141 13.96 -13.29 -35.58
CA LEU A 141 14.55 -12.00 -35.14
C LEU A 141 13.48 -11.01 -34.66
N LYS A 142 13.64 -10.57 -33.42
CA LYS A 142 12.73 -9.64 -32.74
C LYS A 142 13.51 -8.51 -32.10
N ILE A 143 12.96 -7.30 -32.19
CA ILE A 143 13.39 -6.16 -31.37
C ILE A 143 12.30 -5.84 -30.35
N GLY A 144 12.72 -5.45 -29.16
CA GLY A 144 11.87 -5.08 -28.04
C GLY A 144 12.23 -3.71 -27.50
N ALA A 145 11.24 -3.00 -26.98
CA ALA A 145 11.43 -1.80 -26.18
C ALA A 145 10.42 -1.80 -25.04
N MET A 146 10.85 -1.50 -23.83
CA MET A 146 10.01 -1.34 -22.66
C MET A 146 10.24 0.03 -22.03
N ALA A 147 9.16 0.71 -21.67
CA ALA A 147 9.20 1.86 -20.79
C ALA A 147 8.31 1.60 -19.57
N ALA A 148 8.80 1.89 -18.37
CA ALA A 148 8.04 1.74 -17.14
C ALA A 148 8.23 2.92 -16.18
N LEU A 149 7.19 3.19 -15.39
CA LEU A 149 7.13 4.22 -14.36
C LEU A 149 6.46 3.63 -13.12
N VAL A 150 7.09 3.83 -11.96
CA VAL A 150 6.47 3.61 -10.66
C VAL A 150 6.58 4.90 -9.86
N GLU A 151 5.47 5.35 -9.30
CA GLU A 151 5.40 6.54 -8.46
C GLU A 151 4.59 6.23 -7.21
N SER A 152 5.17 6.44 -6.03
CA SER A 152 4.50 6.28 -4.74
C SER A 152 4.57 7.57 -3.94
N THR A 153 3.51 7.87 -3.20
CA THR A 153 3.48 8.92 -2.19
C THR A 153 2.88 8.37 -0.92
N ASP A 154 3.62 8.55 0.16
CA ASP A 154 3.24 8.13 1.50
C ASP A 154 3.15 9.36 2.37
N ARG A 155 1.99 9.57 3.01
CA ARG A 155 1.80 10.57 4.04
C ARG A 155 1.45 9.87 5.33
N TYR A 156 2.25 10.05 6.37
CA TYR A 156 1.93 9.57 7.70
C TYR A 156 1.79 10.76 8.64
N GLY A 157 0.68 10.84 9.36
CA GLY A 157 0.43 11.85 10.36
C GLY A 157 0.09 11.18 11.68
N HIS A 158 0.57 11.75 12.78
CA HIS A 158 0.11 11.35 14.10
C HIS A 158 -0.13 12.55 15.00
N TYR A 159 -1.12 12.40 15.87
CA TYR A 159 -1.48 13.38 16.87
C TYR A 159 -1.51 12.71 18.24
N TYR A 160 -0.83 13.33 19.20
CA TYR A 160 -0.94 13.03 20.62
C TYR A 160 -1.73 14.12 21.30
N GLY A 161 -2.81 13.74 21.98
CA GLY A 161 -3.55 14.62 22.88
C GLY A 161 -2.75 14.91 24.16
N ARG A 162 -3.17 15.94 24.88
CA ARG A 162 -2.53 16.38 26.13
C ARG A 162 -2.37 15.26 27.17
N TYR A 163 -3.32 14.34 27.22
CA TYR A 163 -3.36 13.28 28.22
C TYR A 163 -2.78 11.94 27.71
N TYR A 164 -2.03 11.97 26.60
CA TYR A 164 -1.37 10.77 26.11
C TYR A 164 -0.21 10.39 27.06
N PRO A 165 -0.20 9.16 27.61
CA PRO A 165 0.61 8.84 28.79
C PRO A 165 2.12 8.76 28.52
N VAL A 166 2.56 8.80 27.27
CA VAL A 166 3.98 8.79 26.86
C VAL A 166 4.48 10.20 26.47
N ASN A 167 3.57 11.16 26.29
CA ASN A 167 3.89 12.53 25.84
C ASN A 167 3.35 13.59 26.83
N ILE A 168 3.47 13.28 28.12
CA ILE A 168 2.96 14.12 29.22
C ILE A 168 3.78 15.41 29.32
N GLY A 169 3.09 16.52 29.58
CA GLY A 169 3.70 17.85 29.73
C GLY A 169 3.61 18.71 28.47
N ASN A 170 3.24 18.12 27.34
CA ASN A 170 2.90 18.84 26.12
C ASN A 170 1.39 19.08 26.05
N ASN A 171 0.96 20.27 25.57
CA ASN A 171 -0.46 20.60 25.31
C ASN A 171 -0.95 19.98 23.98
N GLY A 172 -0.50 18.75 23.71
CA GLY A 172 -0.68 18.03 22.46
C GLY A 172 0.46 18.26 21.47
N THR A 173 0.63 17.31 20.56
CA THR A 173 1.67 17.34 19.52
C THR A 173 1.11 16.73 18.24
N ALA A 174 1.34 17.38 17.11
CA ALA A 174 0.98 16.87 15.79
C ALA A 174 2.22 16.84 14.92
N GLU A 175 2.42 15.72 14.23
CA GLU A 175 3.51 15.57 13.26
C GLU A 175 2.98 15.03 11.95
N THR A 176 3.65 15.36 10.86
CA THR A 176 3.34 14.83 9.54
C THR A 176 4.62 14.58 8.77
N TYR A 177 4.70 13.40 8.19
CA TYR A 177 5.78 12.88 7.37
C TYR A 177 5.24 12.66 5.97
N ASN A 178 5.99 13.09 4.97
CA ASN A 178 5.64 12.89 3.57
C ASN A 178 6.85 12.35 2.83
N ASP A 179 6.69 11.19 2.21
CA ASP A 179 7.69 10.56 1.38
C ASP A 179 7.16 10.43 -0.05
N HIS A 180 8.04 10.71 -1.01
CA HIS A 180 7.73 10.58 -2.42
C HIS A 180 8.81 9.75 -3.10
N TYR A 181 8.37 8.73 -3.84
CA TYR A 181 9.23 7.82 -4.57
C TYR A 181 8.84 7.83 -6.04
N LYS A 182 9.85 7.87 -6.92
CA LYS A 182 9.66 7.84 -8.37
C LYS A 182 10.79 7.06 -9.03
N ASN A 183 10.42 6.05 -9.81
CA ASN A 183 11.35 5.24 -10.59
C ASN A 183 10.91 5.16 -12.04
N LYS A 184 11.87 5.31 -12.96
CA LYS A 184 11.66 5.25 -14.41
C LYS A 184 12.64 4.26 -15.01
N MET A 185 12.15 3.43 -15.92
CA MET A 185 12.97 2.42 -16.60
C MET A 185 12.70 2.49 -18.09
N LEU A 186 13.77 2.39 -18.87
CA LEU A 186 13.74 2.24 -20.32
C LEU A 186 14.70 1.12 -20.68
N GLU A 187 14.23 0.15 -21.45
CA GLU A 187 15.01 -1.00 -21.90
C GLU A 187 14.77 -1.20 -23.39
N ALA A 188 15.82 -1.54 -24.12
CA ALA A 188 15.74 -1.94 -25.52
C ALA A 188 16.45 -3.28 -25.66
N THR A 189 15.85 -4.21 -26.39
CA THR A 189 16.39 -5.56 -26.56
C THR A 189 16.35 -6.00 -28.02
N ILE A 190 17.29 -6.86 -28.38
CA ILE A 190 17.31 -7.63 -29.62
C ILE A 190 17.40 -9.10 -29.26
N ASP A 191 16.50 -9.91 -29.81
CA ASP A 191 16.40 -11.35 -29.59
C ASP A 191 16.46 -12.06 -30.94
N TYR A 192 17.38 -13.00 -31.06
CA TYR A 192 17.48 -13.93 -32.17
C TYR A 192 17.33 -15.37 -31.69
N SER A 193 16.42 -16.14 -32.31
CA SER A 193 16.22 -17.55 -32.07
C SER A 193 16.04 -18.29 -33.39
N GLY A 194 16.97 -19.17 -33.73
CA GLY A 194 16.98 -19.94 -34.98
C GLY A 194 17.30 -21.43 -34.77
N THR A 195 16.88 -22.27 -35.72
CA THR A 195 17.23 -23.70 -35.78
C THR A 195 18.00 -23.98 -37.07
N PHE A 196 19.14 -24.66 -36.95
CA PHE A 196 20.06 -25.00 -38.04
C PHE A 196 20.34 -26.50 -38.01
N GLY A 197 19.60 -27.28 -38.80
CA GLY A 197 19.61 -28.75 -38.69
C GLY A 197 19.15 -29.18 -37.31
N ASP A 198 19.98 -29.94 -36.60
CA ASP A 198 19.72 -30.42 -35.23
C ASP A 198 20.13 -29.41 -34.14
N HIS A 199 20.63 -28.22 -34.52
CA HIS A 199 21.13 -27.22 -33.57
C HIS A 199 20.15 -26.07 -33.39
N LYS A 200 20.01 -25.60 -32.13
CA LYS A 200 19.25 -24.39 -31.79
C LYS A 200 20.19 -23.33 -31.24
N LEU A 201 20.06 -22.11 -31.77
CA LEU A 201 20.81 -20.94 -31.31
C LEU A 201 19.82 -19.89 -30.80
N GLN A 202 20.04 -19.40 -29.59
CA GLN A 202 19.31 -18.28 -29.01
C GLN A 202 20.31 -17.25 -28.49
N VAL A 203 20.13 -15.99 -28.90
CA VAL A 203 20.96 -14.86 -28.51
C VAL A 203 20.05 -13.71 -28.13
N ILE A 204 20.29 -13.10 -26.97
CA ILE A 204 19.62 -11.89 -26.53
C ILE A 204 20.67 -10.84 -26.16
N GLY A 205 20.41 -9.60 -26.54
CA GLY A 205 21.21 -8.45 -26.14
C GLY A 205 20.30 -7.28 -25.78
N GLY A 206 20.70 -6.49 -24.79
CA GLY A 206 19.99 -5.30 -24.31
C GLY A 206 20.91 -4.44 -23.46
#